data_AF-A0A7K1XWD3-F1
#
_entry.id   AF-A0A7K1XWD3-F1
#
_cell.length_a   1.000
_cell.length_b   1.000
_cell.length_c   1.000
_cell.angle_alpha   90.00
_cell.angle_beta   90.00
_cell.angle_gamma   90.00
#
_symmetry.space_group_name_H-M   'P 1'
#
loop_
_entity.id
_entity.type
_entity.pdbx_description
1 polymer ?
#
loop_
_entity_poly.entity_id
_entity_poly.type
_entity_poly.pdbx_seq_one_letter_code
_entity_poly.pdbx_strand_id
1 'polypeptide(L)' 'MQPALREIKKELVHLGREELATLCLRLARYKKDNKELLSFLLFNADDLPAYTTIVKESLAEEFTHLNR' A
#
# COMPACT_ATOMS: atom_id res chain seq x y z
N MET A 1 24.62 10.73 -2.45
CA MET A 1 24.02 10.32 -3.73
C MET A 1 22.90 9.34 -3.45
N GLN A 2 21.71 9.53 -4.03
CA GLN A 2 20.65 8.52 -3.96
C GLN A 2 20.96 7.42 -4.99
N PRO A 3 20.79 6.13 -4.62
CA PRO A 3 21.00 5.02 -5.55
C PRO A 3 19.97 5.05 -6.69
N ALA A 4 20.38 4.61 -7.88
CA ALA A 4 19.46 4.43 -9.00
C ALA A 4 18.47 3.29 -8.72
N LEU A 5 17.27 3.36 -9.29
CA LEU A 5 16.22 2.35 -9.09
C LEU A 5 16.68 0.92 -9.41
N ARG A 6 17.56 0.77 -10.42
CA ARG A 6 18.13 -0.54 -10.79
C ARG A 6 18.93 -1.18 -9.64
N GLU A 7 19.65 -0.38 -8.86
CA GLU A 7 20.49 -0.86 -7.77
C GLU A 7 19.62 -1.21 -6.57
N ILE A 8 18.60 -0.38 -6.28
CA ILE A 8 17.56 -0.71 -5.28
C ILE A 8 16.90 -2.04 -5.63
N LYS A 9 16.50 -2.24 -6.89
CA LYS A 9 15.89 -3.50 -7.34
C LYS A 9 16.81 -4.69 -7.15
N LYS A 10 18.11 -4.55 -7.46
CA LYS A 10 19.10 -5.62 -7.23
C LYS A 10 19.14 -5.98 -5.75
N GLU A 11 19.31 -5.02 -4.85
CA GLU A 11 19.38 -5.28 -3.41
C GLU A 11 18.12 -5.98 -2.89
N LEU A 12 16.93 -5.51 -3.29
CA LEU A 12 15.66 -6.13 -2.90
C LEU A 12 15.56 -7.61 -3.29
N VAL A 13 16.15 -8.01 -4.43
CA VAL A 13 16.14 -9.41 -4.88
C VAL A 13 17.10 -10.28 -4.04
N HIS A 14 18.12 -9.71 -3.42
CA HIS A 14 19.06 -10.45 -2.57
C HIS A 14 18.55 -10.65 -1.14
N LEU A 15 17.55 -9.86 -0.71
CA LEU A 15 16.99 -9.96 0.64
C LEU A 15 16.15 -11.23 0.81
N GLY A 16 16.23 -11.81 2.00
CA GLY A 16 15.37 -12.91 2.42
C GLY A 16 13.92 -12.46 2.64
N ARG A 17 13.01 -13.43 2.81
CA ARG A 17 11.58 -13.17 3.02
C ARG A 17 11.30 -12.32 4.26
N GLU A 18 11.96 -12.62 5.38
CA GLU A 18 11.76 -11.89 6.64
C GLU A 18 12.31 -10.45 6.57
N GLU A 19 13.44 -10.27 5.91
CA GLU A 19 14.05 -8.95 5.71
C GLU A 19 13.19 -8.08 4.80
N LEU A 20 12.65 -8.66 3.72
CA LEU A 20 11.69 -7.99 2.84
C LEU A 20 10.41 -7.60 3.57
N ALA A 21 9.83 -8.51 4.36
CA ALA A 21 8.65 -8.21 5.16
C ALA A 21 8.92 -7.06 6.14
N THR A 22 10.07 -7.09 6.82
CA THR A 22 10.49 -6.02 7.75
C THR A 22 10.66 -4.68 7.02
N LEU A 23 11.25 -4.69 5.82
CA LEU A 23 11.42 -3.49 5.01
C LEU A 23 10.08 -2.91 4.54
N CYS A 24 9.17 -3.75 4.04
CA CYS A 24 7.81 -3.34 3.66
C CYS A 24 7.05 -2.73 4.85
N LEU A 25 7.15 -3.33 6.04
CA LEU A 25 6.55 -2.78 7.26
C LEU A 25 7.16 -1.43 7.65
N ARG A 26 8.48 -1.26 7.49
CA ARG A 26 9.15 0.03 7.72
C ARG A 26 8.65 1.09 6.74
N LEU A 27 8.48 0.77 5.46
CA LEU A 27 7.92 1.67 4.46
C LEU A 27 6.48 2.08 4.79
N ALA A 28 5.65 1.13 5.21
CA ALA A 28 4.26 1.38 5.62
C ALA A 28 4.15 2.26 6.87
N ARG A 29 5.06 2.10 7.85
CA ARG A 29 5.12 2.96 9.05
C ARG A 29 5.60 4.38 8.73
N TYR A 30 6.42 4.54 7.70
CA TYR A 30 7.00 5.83 7.34
C TYR A 30 6.01 6.77 6.63
N LYS A 31 5.16 6.23 5.73
CA LYS A 31 4.20 7.05 4.96
C LYS A 31 2.84 6.38 4.92
N LYS A 32 1.77 7.16 5.19
CA LYS A 32 0.38 6.67 5.12
C LYS A 32 0.07 6.01 3.78
N ASP A 33 0.44 6.67 2.68
CA ASP A 33 0.21 6.16 1.32
C ASP A 33 0.87 4.79 1.09
N ASN A 34 2.05 4.53 1.68
CA ASN A 34 2.72 3.24 1.56
C ASN A 34 1.92 2.14 2.27
N LYS A 35 1.33 2.46 3.43
CA LYS A 35 0.46 1.54 4.17
C LYS A 35 -0.82 1.25 3.37
N GLU A 36 -1.43 2.28 2.81
CA GLU A 36 -2.64 2.15 1.99
C GLU A 36 -2.36 1.30 0.74
N LEU A 37 -1.26 1.57 0.02
CA LEU A 37 -0.85 0.77 -1.12
C LEU A 37 -0.57 -0.68 -0.74
N LEU A 38 0.14 -0.92 0.37
CA LEU A 38 0.43 -2.28 0.83
C LEU A 38 -0.86 -3.03 1.22
N SER A 39 -1.82 -2.34 1.85
CA SER A 39 -3.13 -2.89 2.16
C SER A 39 -3.93 -3.22 0.90
N PHE A 40 -3.88 -2.36 -0.11
CA PHE A 40 -4.49 -2.62 -1.40
C PHE A 40 -3.88 -3.87 -2.05
N LEU A 41 -2.55 -3.92 -2.19
CA LEU A 41 -1.84 -5.01 -2.84
C LEU A 41 -2.05 -6.37 -2.15
N LEU A 42 -2.10 -6.41 -0.81
CA LEU A 42 -2.20 -7.67 -0.07
C LEU A 42 -3.62 -8.18 0.13
N PHE A 43 -4.63 -7.31 0.15
CA PHE A 43 -5.98 -7.69 0.55
C PHE A 43 -7.06 -7.37 -0.47
N ASN A 44 -6.76 -6.55 -1.49
CA ASN A 44 -7.78 -6.00 -2.39
C ASN A 44 -7.43 -6.11 -3.88
N ALA A 45 -6.16 -6.33 -4.23
CA ALA A 45 -5.71 -6.32 -5.61
C ALA A 45 -6.29 -7.46 -6.46
N ASP A 46 -6.69 -8.57 -5.83
CA ASP A 46 -7.27 -9.73 -6.51
C ASP A 46 -8.75 -9.52 -6.90
N ASP A 47 -9.45 -8.58 -6.27
CA ASP A 47 -10.86 -8.25 -6.56
C ASP A 47 -11.08 -6.73 -6.62
N LEU A 48 -10.62 -6.15 -7.72
CA LEU A 48 -10.74 -4.72 -7.98
C LEU A 48 -12.22 -4.24 -8.05
N PRO A 49 -13.18 -4.99 -8.64
CA PRO A 49 -14.59 -4.64 -8.59
C PRO A 49 -15.13 -4.49 -7.16
N ALA A 50 -14.87 -5.47 -6.27
CA ALA A 50 -15.31 -5.41 -4.88
C ALA A 50 -14.66 -4.23 -4.14
N TYR A 51 -13.36 -4.03 -4.31
CA TYR A 51 -12.64 -2.89 -3.73
C TYR A 51 -13.23 -1.55 -4.19
N THR A 52 -13.56 -1.42 -5.47
CA THR A 52 -14.15 -0.20 -6.03
C THR A 52 -15.52 0.11 -5.40
N THR A 53 -16.32 -0.93 -5.14
CA THR A 53 -17.62 -0.78 -4.44
C THR A 53 -17.41 -0.29 -3.01
N ILE A 54 -16.52 -0.93 -2.25
CA ILE A 54 -16.22 -0.55 -0.86
C ILE A 54 -15.74 0.91 -0.77
N VAL A 55 -14.85 1.33 -1.67
CA VAL A 55 -14.35 2.72 -1.69
C VAL A 55 -15.48 3.70 -2.00
N LYS A 56 -16.38 3.38 -2.93
CA LYS A 56 -17.53 4.23 -3.25
C LYS A 56 -18.48 4.36 -2.06
N GLU A 57 -18.76 3.27 -1.36
CA GLU A 57 -19.62 3.25 -0.18
C GLU A 57 -19.02 4.07 0.96
N SER A 58 -17.74 3.84 1.28
CA SER A 58 -17.01 4.61 2.30
C SER A 58 -17.00 6.11 1.98
N LEU A 59 -16.79 6.48 0.71
CA LEU A 59 -16.80 7.89 0.30
C LEU A 59 -18.19 8.51 0.42
N ALA A 60 -19.24 7.76 0.04
CA ALA A 60 -20.62 8.20 0.20
C ALA A 60 -20.97 8.45 1.67
N GLU A 61 -20.57 7.55 2.58
CA GLU A 61 -20.73 7.74 4.02
C GLU A 61 -20.02 9.01 4.51
N GLU A 62 -18.75 9.22 4.17
CA GLU A 62 -18.01 10.43 4.53
C GLU A 62 -18.71 11.72 4.02
N PHE A 63 -19.22 11.70 2.79
CA PHE A 63 -20.00 12.82 2.25
C PHE A 63 -21.31 13.07 3.00
N THR A 64 -22.00 12.03 3.48
CA THR A 64 -23.20 12.22 4.31
C THR A 64 -22.87 12.84 5.66
N HIS A 65 -21.69 12.54 6.23
CA HIS A 65 -21.21 13.13 7.47
C HIS A 65 -20.77 14.60 7.32
N LEU A 66 -20.26 15.01 6.15
CA LEU A 66 -19.87 16.40 5.87
C LEU A 66 -21.06 17.35 5.65
N ASN A 67 -22.20 16.84 5.19
CA ASN A 67 -23.40 17.62 4.90
C ASN A 67 -24.35 17.75 6.10
N ARG A 68 -23.86 17.48 7.31
CA ARG A 68 -24.62 17.50 8.56
C ARG A 68 -24.01 18.49 9.54
#